data_AF-A0A941HHN6-F1
#
_entry.id   AF-A0A941HHN6-F1
#
_cell.length_a   1.000
_cell.length_b   1.000
_cell.length_c   1.000
_cell.angle_alpha   90.00
_cell.angle_beta   90.00
_cell.angle_gamma   90.00
#
_symmetry.space_group_name_H-M   'P 1'
#
loop_
_entity.id
_entity.type
_entity.pdbx_description
1 polymer ?
#
loop_
_entity_poly.entity_id
_entity_poly.type
_entity_poly.pdbx_seq_one_letter_code
_entity_poly.pdbx_strand_id
1 'polypeptide(L)'
;MKKTINNTVLLILLLTLVFSCNEKKKENVNPSLENQSKTEINKDLKKTEVAKDNSGTKHIIARDSSYFCNTNYVKVLQKNIGNANKKDIKNFLLTFDESCSSNAEYGEYSNEVLFAILDKNPKSVIDIISKNDVGINVETICEKLESPINDLIDLKKLTQKIIELEVNEEVKNKILSSLKVALDKYN
;
A
#
# COMPACT_ATOMS: atom_id res chain seq x y z
N MET A 1 -17.96 -33.76 51.26
CA MET A 1 -16.71 -34.33 50.69
C MET A 1 -16.22 -33.41 49.57
N LYS A 2 -15.19 -32.59 49.82
CA LYS A 2 -14.54 -31.76 48.79
C LYS A 2 -13.40 -32.56 48.17
N LYS A 3 -13.44 -32.78 46.85
CA LYS A 3 -12.41 -33.50 46.11
C LYS A 3 -11.40 -32.47 45.59
N THR A 4 -10.26 -32.37 46.24
CA THR A 4 -9.16 -31.49 45.83
C THR A 4 -8.46 -32.13 44.64
N ILE A 5 -8.58 -31.52 43.46
CA ILE A 5 -7.83 -31.93 42.27
C ILE A 5 -6.42 -31.35 42.42
N ASN A 6 -5.41 -32.23 42.45
CA ASN A 6 -4.00 -31.84 42.57
C ASN A 6 -3.56 -31.04 41.33
N ASN A 7 -3.25 -29.76 41.50
CA ASN A 7 -2.76 -28.84 40.46
C ASN A 7 -1.50 -29.36 39.73
N THR A 8 -0.75 -30.29 40.31
CA THR A 8 0.44 -30.89 39.70
C THR A 8 0.10 -31.76 38.48
N VAL A 9 -1.08 -32.40 38.45
CA VAL A 9 -1.50 -33.24 37.32
C VAL A 9 -1.92 -32.37 36.13
N LEU A 10 -2.50 -31.19 36.39
CA LEU A 10 -2.91 -30.25 35.34
C LEU A 10 -1.71 -29.63 34.61
N LEU A 11 -0.61 -29.40 35.34
CA LEU A 11 0.63 -28.84 34.78
C LEU A 11 1.38 -29.83 33.88
N ILE A 12 1.31 -31.14 34.17
CA ILE A 12 1.93 -32.19 33.35
C ILE A 12 1.16 -32.37 32.03
N LEU A 13 -0.17 -32.23 32.05
CA LEU A 13 -1.03 -32.34 30.85
C LEU A 13 -0.85 -31.17 29.87
N LEU A 14 -0.49 -29.98 30.36
CA LEU A 14 -0.22 -28.81 29.50
C LEU A 14 1.16 -28.88 28.82
N LEU A 15 2.16 -29.51 29.44
CA LEU A 15 3.51 -29.62 28.87
C LEU A 15 3.61 -30.64 27.71
N THR A 16 2.72 -31.62 27.64
CA THR A 16 2.73 -32.63 26.55
C THR A 16 2.11 -32.12 25.23
N LEU A 17 1.45 -30.96 25.22
CA LEU A 17 0.83 -30.40 24.00
C LEU A 17 1.77 -29.53 23.14
N VAL A 18 3.02 -29.29 23.57
CA VAL A 18 3.96 -28.38 22.87
C VAL A 18 4.98 -29.15 21.99
N PHE A 19 4.98 -30.48 21.97
CA PHE A 19 5.93 -31.30 21.22
C PHE A 19 5.28 -32.17 20.12
N SER A 20 4.45 -31.58 19.27
CA SER A 20 4.01 -32.24 18.03
C SER A 20 3.97 -31.26 16.87
N CYS A 21 5.04 -31.33 16.06
CA CYS A 21 5.11 -31.19 14.59
C CYS A 21 6.37 -30.43 14.17
N ASN A 22 7.48 -31.17 14.03
CA ASN A 22 8.61 -30.73 13.21
C ASN A 22 9.10 -31.93 12.39
N GLU A 23 8.31 -32.34 11.40
CA GLU A 23 8.74 -33.32 10.40
C GLU A 23 9.52 -32.60 9.30
N LYS A 24 10.85 -32.80 9.33
CA LYS A 24 11.73 -32.55 8.19
C LYS A 24 11.52 -33.65 7.16
N LYS A 25 10.99 -33.32 5.98
CA LYS A 25 11.19 -34.14 4.77
C LYS A 25 12.44 -33.66 4.03
N LYS A 26 13.41 -34.56 3.93
CA LYS A 26 14.53 -34.50 2.97
C LYS A 26 14.24 -35.49 1.85
N GLU A 27 14.13 -34.98 0.63
CA GLU A 27 14.34 -35.63 -0.67
C GLU A 27 14.05 -34.56 -1.72
N ASN A 28 14.73 -34.42 -2.86
CA ASN A 28 15.85 -35.12 -3.46
C ASN A 28 16.45 -34.10 -4.46
N VAL A 29 17.77 -33.96 -4.50
CA VAL A 29 18.46 -33.09 -5.46
C VAL A 29 18.71 -33.91 -6.73
N ASN A 30 18.27 -33.43 -7.88
CA ASN A 30 18.99 -33.68 -9.13
C ASN A 30 18.94 -32.44 -10.04
N PRO A 31 20.10 -31.93 -10.51
CA PRO A 31 20.19 -30.69 -11.28
C PRO A 31 20.20 -30.98 -12.78
N SER A 32 19.40 -30.26 -13.57
CA SER A 32 19.68 -30.03 -15.00
C SER A 32 18.75 -29.00 -15.64
N LEU A 33 19.31 -28.17 -16.53
CA LEU A 33 18.74 -27.10 -17.37
C LEU A 33 18.16 -25.91 -16.58
N GLU A 34 18.87 -24.81 -16.34
CA GLU A 34 19.70 -23.96 -17.21
C GLU A 34 19.00 -23.50 -18.52
N ASN A 35 18.82 -22.17 -18.57
CA ASN A 35 18.57 -21.31 -19.72
C ASN A 35 17.17 -21.33 -20.35
N GLN A 36 16.37 -20.31 -20.01
CA GLN A 36 16.00 -19.20 -20.93
C GLN A 36 14.93 -18.31 -20.30
N SER A 37 15.34 -17.09 -19.92
CA SER A 37 14.62 -15.82 -20.17
C SER A 37 15.30 -14.72 -19.37
N LYS A 38 16.56 -14.44 -19.72
CA LYS A 38 17.14 -13.11 -19.56
C LYS A 38 16.79 -12.36 -20.82
N THR A 39 15.66 -11.68 -20.83
CA THR A 39 15.35 -10.70 -21.87
C THR A 39 15.50 -9.32 -21.25
N GLU A 40 16.71 -8.79 -21.45
CA GLU A 40 16.99 -7.41 -21.82
C GLU A 40 15.94 -6.35 -21.44
N ILE A 41 16.16 -5.67 -20.32
CA ILE A 41 15.73 -4.27 -20.14
C ILE A 41 17.00 -3.43 -20.12
N ASN A 42 17.53 -3.15 -21.31
CA ASN A 42 18.53 -2.10 -21.54
C ASN A 42 18.46 -1.65 -23.02
N LYS A 43 17.59 -0.67 -23.27
CA LYS A 43 17.52 0.27 -24.40
C LYS A 43 16.27 1.11 -24.12
N ASP A 44 16.25 2.43 -24.00
CA ASP A 44 17.12 3.48 -24.49
C ASP A 44 17.08 4.65 -23.49
N LEU A 45 18.18 4.94 -22.79
CA LEU A 45 18.37 6.29 -22.24
C LEU A 45 18.79 7.18 -23.40
N LYS A 46 17.80 7.73 -24.12
CA LYS A 46 18.06 8.79 -25.08
C LYS A 46 18.35 10.07 -24.29
N LYS A 47 19.63 10.42 -24.26
CA LYS A 47 20.17 11.68 -23.76
C LYS A 47 19.57 12.81 -24.61
N THR A 48 18.58 13.54 -24.08
CA THR A 48 18.12 14.78 -24.71
C THR A 48 19.09 15.87 -24.33
N GLU A 49 19.84 16.34 -25.33
CA GLU A 49 20.68 17.52 -25.26
C GLU A 49 19.80 18.76 -25.05
N VAL A 50 20.11 19.53 -24.01
CA VAL A 50 19.46 20.81 -23.72
C VAL A 50 20.07 21.87 -24.63
N ALA A 51 19.35 22.23 -25.69
CA ALA A 51 19.54 23.51 -26.35
C ALA A 51 19.03 24.61 -25.41
N LYS A 52 19.91 25.57 -25.08
CA LYS A 52 19.53 26.78 -24.35
C LYS A 52 18.64 27.63 -25.24
N ASP A 53 17.38 27.79 -24.87
CA ASP A 53 16.59 28.92 -25.32
C ASP A 53 15.89 29.56 -24.14
N ASN A 54 16.09 30.87 -24.00
CA ASN A 54 15.59 31.69 -22.89
C ASN A 54 14.19 32.16 -23.26
N SER A 55 13.17 31.37 -22.93
CA SER A 55 11.77 31.80 -22.97
C SER A 55 11.02 31.20 -21.79
N GLY A 56 10.44 32.07 -20.96
CA GLY A 56 9.80 31.77 -19.68
C GLY A 56 8.57 30.86 -19.80
N THR A 57 8.80 29.58 -20.08
CA THR A 57 7.78 28.54 -20.15
C THR A 57 7.98 27.62 -18.96
N LYS A 58 6.97 27.56 -18.08
CA LYS A 58 6.89 26.61 -16.97
C LYS A 58 7.12 25.21 -17.54
N HIS A 59 8.26 24.59 -17.23
CA HIS A 59 8.59 23.24 -17.67
C HIS A 59 7.58 22.29 -17.00
N ILE A 60 6.53 21.91 -17.72
CA ILE A 60 5.57 20.91 -17.27
C ILE A 60 6.29 19.57 -17.39
N ILE A 61 6.83 19.08 -16.28
CA ILE A 61 7.32 17.70 -16.21
C ILE A 61 6.08 16.80 -16.28
N ALA A 62 5.89 16.15 -17.43
CA ALA A 62 4.76 15.25 -17.64
C ALA A 62 4.84 14.05 -16.69
N ARG A 63 3.69 13.67 -16.12
CA ARG A 63 3.56 12.45 -15.31
C ARG A 63 3.78 11.23 -16.19
N ASP A 64 4.48 10.23 -15.68
CA ASP A 64 4.62 8.94 -16.36
C ASP A 64 3.28 8.20 -16.34
N SER A 65 2.58 8.20 -17.47
CA SER A 65 1.26 7.58 -17.62
C SER A 65 1.30 6.05 -17.58
N SER A 66 2.48 5.41 -17.61
CA SER A 66 2.61 3.96 -17.54
C SER A 66 2.12 3.34 -16.23
N TYR A 67 1.97 4.16 -15.18
CA TYR A 67 1.44 3.74 -13.88
C TYR A 67 -0.08 3.85 -13.76
N PHE A 68 -0.75 4.64 -14.60
CA PHE A 68 -2.15 4.98 -14.40
C PHE A 68 -3.05 3.75 -14.49
N CYS A 69 -3.99 3.65 -13.56
CA CYS A 69 -5.01 2.61 -13.52
C CYS A 69 -4.45 1.17 -13.53
N ASN A 70 -3.20 0.98 -13.11
CA ASN A 70 -2.50 -0.30 -13.17
C ASN A 70 -3.07 -1.29 -12.14
N THR A 71 -4.18 -1.94 -12.51
CA THR A 71 -4.93 -2.86 -11.66
C THR A 71 -4.10 -4.07 -11.25
N ASN A 72 -3.22 -4.56 -12.13
CA ASN A 72 -2.33 -5.67 -11.81
C ASN A 72 -1.37 -5.32 -10.68
N TYR A 73 -0.79 -4.12 -10.72
CA TYR A 73 0.07 -3.63 -9.66
C TYR A 73 -0.69 -3.53 -8.32
N VAL A 74 -1.89 -2.95 -8.33
CA VAL A 74 -2.74 -2.83 -7.14
C VAL A 74 -3.04 -4.21 -6.52
N LYS A 75 -3.40 -5.20 -7.33
CA LYS A 75 -3.68 -6.58 -6.87
C LYS A 75 -2.43 -7.26 -6.29
N VAL A 76 -1.27 -7.08 -6.90
CA VAL A 76 0.00 -7.62 -6.38
C VAL A 76 0.35 -6.98 -5.04
N LEU A 77 0.15 -5.67 -4.91
CA LEU A 77 0.38 -4.95 -3.67
C LEU A 77 -0.60 -5.38 -2.57
N GLN A 78 -1.88 -5.56 -2.89
CA GLN A 78 -2.89 -6.03 -1.94
C GLN A 78 -2.46 -7.36 -1.28
N LYS A 79 -1.98 -8.32 -2.08
CA LYS A 79 -1.50 -9.62 -1.60
C LYS A 79 -0.27 -9.51 -0.68
N ASN A 80 0.55 -8.47 -0.87
CA ASN A 80 1.81 -8.27 -0.16
C ASN A 80 1.81 -7.04 0.76
N ILE A 81 0.62 -6.53 1.11
CA ILE A 81 0.47 -5.22 1.75
C ILE A 81 1.16 -5.11 3.11
N GLY A 82 1.31 -6.24 3.84
CA GLY A 82 2.04 -6.31 5.10
C GLY A 82 3.54 -6.05 4.96
N ASN A 83 4.09 -6.21 3.75
CA ASN A 83 5.51 -6.02 3.44
C ASN A 83 5.76 -4.82 2.52
N ALA A 84 4.72 -4.01 2.25
CA ALA A 84 4.82 -2.87 1.36
C ALA A 84 5.85 -1.85 1.87
N ASN A 85 6.90 -1.63 1.10
CA ASN A 85 7.92 -0.64 1.42
C ASN A 85 7.57 0.74 0.83
N LYS A 86 8.40 1.76 1.10
CA LYS A 86 8.17 3.14 0.61
C LYS A 86 8.09 3.24 -0.92
N LYS A 87 8.85 2.43 -1.67
CA LYS A 87 8.79 2.40 -3.13
C LYS A 87 7.48 1.79 -3.59
N ASP A 88 7.02 0.73 -2.95
CA ASP A 88 5.74 0.10 -3.29
C ASP A 88 4.56 1.05 -3.06
N ILE A 89 4.58 1.76 -1.94
CA ILE A 89 3.59 2.79 -1.60
C ILE A 89 3.65 3.94 -2.62
N LYS A 90 4.85 4.44 -2.95
CA LYS A 90 4.99 5.50 -3.96
C LYS A 90 4.43 5.09 -5.31
N ASN A 91 4.82 3.91 -5.79
CA ASN A 91 4.36 3.39 -7.08
C ASN A 91 2.84 3.16 -7.10
N PHE A 92 2.25 2.78 -5.96
CA PHE A 92 0.80 2.72 -5.80
C PHE A 92 0.15 4.10 -5.88
N LEU A 93 0.68 5.10 -5.17
CA LEU A 93 0.13 6.45 -5.21
C LEU A 93 0.22 7.09 -6.60
N LEU A 94 1.21 6.67 -7.42
CA LEU A 94 1.34 7.07 -8.81
C LEU A 94 0.27 6.47 -9.74
N THR A 95 -0.46 5.42 -9.32
CA THR A 95 -1.51 4.83 -10.16
C THR A 95 -2.80 5.65 -10.20
N PHE A 96 -2.98 6.57 -9.23
CA PHE A 96 -4.15 7.44 -9.15
C PHE A 96 -4.09 8.55 -10.20
N ASP A 97 -5.08 8.53 -11.09
CA ASP A 97 -5.28 9.55 -12.10
C ASP A 97 -6.77 9.70 -12.41
N GLU A 98 -7.19 10.89 -12.82
CA GLU A 98 -8.59 11.21 -13.15
C GLU A 98 -9.11 10.38 -14.33
N SER A 99 -8.21 9.99 -15.24
CA SER A 99 -8.55 9.12 -16.37
C SER A 99 -9.00 7.71 -15.95
N CYS A 100 -8.77 7.30 -14.70
CA CYS A 100 -9.17 6.00 -14.18
C CYS A 100 -10.63 5.91 -13.74
N SER A 101 -11.40 7.01 -13.81
CA SER A 101 -12.79 7.08 -13.34
C SER A 101 -13.73 6.07 -13.99
N SER A 102 -13.50 5.69 -15.25
CA SER A 102 -14.31 4.71 -15.98
C SER A 102 -13.92 3.25 -15.71
N ASN A 103 -12.80 3.00 -15.04
CA ASN A 103 -12.35 1.65 -14.70
C ASN A 103 -12.89 1.25 -13.32
N ALA A 104 -14.09 0.65 -13.31
CA ALA A 104 -14.77 0.21 -12.09
C ALA A 104 -13.91 -0.75 -11.25
N GLU A 105 -13.29 -1.75 -11.89
CA GLU A 105 -12.43 -2.73 -11.22
C GLU A 105 -11.24 -2.06 -10.54
N TYR A 106 -10.53 -1.19 -11.26
CA TYR A 106 -9.45 -0.41 -10.65
C TYR A 106 -9.98 0.44 -9.48
N GLY A 107 -11.14 1.08 -9.65
CA GLY A 107 -11.78 1.89 -8.62
C GLY A 107 -12.01 1.12 -7.31
N GLU A 108 -12.53 -0.10 -7.41
CA GLU A 108 -12.75 -1.00 -6.26
C GLU A 108 -11.44 -1.40 -5.60
N TYR A 109 -10.52 -2.04 -6.35
CA TYR A 109 -9.26 -2.54 -5.79
C TYR A 109 -8.38 -1.42 -5.24
N SER A 110 -8.29 -0.28 -5.95
CA SER A 110 -7.44 0.84 -5.50
C SER A 110 -7.98 1.52 -4.26
N ASN A 111 -9.31 1.62 -4.09
CA ASN A 111 -9.92 2.16 -2.88
C ASN A 111 -9.61 1.27 -1.67
N GLU A 112 -9.86 -0.04 -1.78
CA GLU A 112 -9.57 -0.98 -0.69
C GLU A 112 -8.09 -0.96 -0.29
N VAL A 113 -7.20 -0.99 -1.27
CA VAL A 113 -5.75 -0.95 -1.02
C VAL A 113 -5.32 0.39 -0.43
N LEU A 114 -5.92 1.51 -0.85
CA LEU A 114 -5.61 2.83 -0.30
C LEU A 114 -5.86 2.87 1.21
N PHE A 115 -7.06 2.49 1.64
CA PHE A 115 -7.40 2.46 3.07
C PHE A 115 -6.54 1.46 3.84
N ALA A 116 -6.26 0.28 3.28
CA ALA A 116 -5.44 -0.72 3.94
C ALA A 116 -3.97 -0.27 4.12
N ILE A 117 -3.41 0.48 3.14
CA ILE A 117 -2.08 1.08 3.28
C ILE A 117 -2.11 2.23 4.26
N LEU A 118 -3.15 3.06 4.25
CA LEU A 118 -3.33 4.15 5.22
C LEU A 118 -3.42 3.61 6.66
N ASP A 119 -4.11 2.49 6.88
CA ASP A 119 -4.23 1.90 8.23
C ASP A 119 -2.91 1.30 8.75
N LYS A 120 -2.10 0.74 7.85
CA LYS A 120 -0.81 0.09 8.17
C LYS A 120 0.37 1.04 8.22
N ASN A 121 0.45 1.98 7.29
CA ASN A 121 1.62 2.83 7.04
C ASN A 121 1.26 4.31 6.83
N PRO A 122 0.43 4.94 7.69
CA PRO A 122 -0.10 6.28 7.42
C PRO A 122 1.00 7.33 7.30
N LYS A 123 2.05 7.25 8.15
CA LYS A 123 3.21 8.15 8.09
C LYS A 123 3.92 8.10 6.74
N SER A 124 4.13 6.90 6.19
CA SER A 124 4.82 6.74 4.90
C SER A 124 4.01 7.31 3.75
N VAL A 125 2.68 7.13 3.75
CA VAL A 125 1.81 7.72 2.72
C VAL A 125 1.89 9.24 2.76
N ILE A 126 1.72 9.83 3.94
CA ILE A 126 1.76 11.28 4.11
C ILE A 126 3.14 11.82 3.70
N ASP A 127 4.23 11.24 4.22
CA ASP A 127 5.60 11.66 3.90
C ASP A 127 5.90 11.58 2.39
N ILE A 128 5.37 10.58 1.68
CA ILE A 128 5.56 10.45 0.23
C ILE A 128 4.80 11.54 -0.53
N ILE A 129 3.54 11.80 -0.16
CA ILE A 129 2.74 12.86 -0.77
C ILE A 129 3.36 14.23 -0.49
N SER A 130 3.83 14.47 0.74
CA SER A 130 4.40 15.76 1.17
C SER A 130 5.73 16.11 0.52
N LYS A 131 6.49 15.10 0.06
CA LYS A 131 7.69 15.34 -0.75
C LYS A 131 7.36 15.94 -2.12
N ASN A 132 6.08 15.98 -2.47
CA ASN A 132 5.56 16.54 -3.71
C ASN A 132 6.29 15.94 -4.94
N ASP A 133 6.51 14.63 -4.87
CA ASP A 133 7.11 13.88 -5.97
C ASP A 133 6.23 14.08 -7.21
N VAL A 134 6.85 14.48 -8.32
CA VAL A 134 6.15 14.73 -9.58
C VAL A 134 5.30 13.52 -9.93
N GLY A 135 3.99 13.74 -10.00
CA GLY A 135 3.02 12.81 -10.56
C GLY A 135 2.17 11.99 -9.60
N ILE A 136 2.13 12.33 -8.32
CA ILE A 136 1.05 11.88 -7.43
C ILE A 136 -0.15 12.82 -7.56
N ASN A 137 -1.32 12.31 -7.96
CA ASN A 137 -2.56 13.09 -7.96
C ASN A 137 -3.21 13.06 -6.57
N VAL A 138 -2.85 14.05 -5.75
CA VAL A 138 -3.36 14.16 -4.38
C VAL A 138 -4.87 14.38 -4.36
N GLU A 139 -5.41 15.11 -5.33
CA GLU A 139 -6.84 15.40 -5.42
C GLU A 139 -7.63 14.10 -5.63
N THR A 140 -7.24 13.28 -6.60
CA THR A 140 -7.86 11.96 -6.83
C THR A 140 -7.73 11.04 -5.62
N ILE A 141 -6.61 11.08 -4.90
CA ILE A 141 -6.45 10.30 -3.66
C ILE A 141 -7.46 10.76 -2.60
N CYS A 142 -7.57 12.07 -2.39
CA CYS A 142 -8.53 12.66 -1.46
C CYS A 142 -9.96 12.29 -1.81
N GLU A 143 -10.37 12.41 -3.09
CA GLU A 143 -11.70 11.98 -3.56
C GLU A 143 -11.99 10.51 -3.24
N LYS A 144 -11.01 9.62 -3.38
CA LYS A 144 -11.17 8.20 -3.01
C LYS A 144 -11.35 8.01 -1.50
N LEU A 145 -10.68 8.82 -0.68
CA LEU A 145 -10.83 8.77 0.78
C LEU A 145 -12.19 9.26 1.26
N GLU A 146 -12.90 10.09 0.48
CA GLU A 146 -14.25 10.58 0.80
C GLU A 146 -15.35 9.54 0.59
N SER A 147 -15.03 8.43 -0.08
CA SER A 147 -15.97 7.38 -0.47
C SER A 147 -15.32 6.00 -0.31
N PRO A 148 -15.15 5.50 0.94
CA PRO A 148 -14.76 4.12 1.18
C PRO A 148 -15.77 3.16 0.55
N ILE A 149 -15.27 2.13 -0.13
CA ILE A 149 -16.11 1.08 -0.74
C ILE A 149 -16.40 -0.04 0.26
N ASN A 150 -15.58 -0.20 1.30
CA ASN A 150 -15.64 -1.33 2.22
C ASN A 150 -15.93 -0.87 3.67
N ASP A 151 -17.01 -1.39 4.25
CA ASP A 151 -17.46 -1.08 5.61
C ASP A 151 -16.56 -1.66 6.72
N LEU A 152 -15.60 -2.52 6.37
CA LEU A 152 -14.68 -3.14 7.33
C LEU A 152 -13.61 -2.15 7.85
N ILE A 153 -13.56 -0.94 7.32
CA ILE A 153 -12.58 0.08 7.71
C ILE A 153 -13.14 0.89 8.89
N ASP A 154 -12.46 0.81 10.05
CA ASP A 154 -12.74 1.69 11.18
C ASP A 154 -12.18 3.09 10.93
N LEU A 155 -12.99 3.94 10.29
CA LEU A 155 -12.62 5.32 9.93
C LEU A 155 -12.27 6.19 11.16
N LYS A 156 -12.89 5.94 12.32
CA LYS A 156 -12.62 6.70 13.55
C LYS A 156 -11.22 6.37 14.06
N LYS A 157 -10.89 5.08 14.12
CA LYS A 157 -9.56 4.62 14.51
C LYS A 157 -8.48 5.08 13.52
N LEU A 158 -8.74 5.00 12.22
CA LEU A 158 -7.82 5.48 11.19
C LEU A 158 -7.56 6.99 11.32
N THR A 159 -8.62 7.78 11.50
CA THR A 159 -8.54 9.24 11.72
C THR A 159 -7.69 9.55 12.95
N GLN A 160 -7.95 8.88 14.07
CA GLN A 160 -7.18 9.09 15.30
C GLN A 160 -5.70 8.75 15.12
N LYS A 161 -5.38 7.63 14.45
CA LYS A 161 -4.00 7.26 14.11
C LYS A 161 -3.30 8.37 13.33
N ILE A 162 -3.98 9.04 12.40
CA ILE A 162 -3.40 10.10 11.56
C ILE A 162 -3.22 11.40 12.36
N ILE A 163 -4.16 11.76 13.24
CA ILE A 163 -4.08 12.95 14.11
C ILE A 163 -2.80 12.93 14.95
N GLU A 164 -2.44 11.77 15.49
CA GLU A 164 -1.29 11.57 16.37
C GLU A 164 0.07 11.61 15.64
N LEU A 165 0.08 11.64 14.30
CA LEU A 165 1.32 11.67 13.53
C LEU A 165 1.97 13.04 13.51
N GLU A 166 3.26 13.06 13.82
CA GLU A 166 4.16 14.19 13.54
C GLU A 166 4.67 14.09 12.09
N VAL A 167 3.97 14.76 11.17
CA VAL A 167 4.24 14.77 9.72
C VAL A 167 3.89 16.15 9.16
N ASN A 168 4.06 16.36 7.85
CA ASN A 168 3.64 17.60 7.21
C ASN A 168 2.13 17.85 7.41
N GLU A 169 1.83 18.98 8.05
CA GLU A 169 0.47 19.33 8.46
C GLU A 169 -0.46 19.65 7.28
N GLU A 170 0.05 20.17 6.17
CA GLU A 170 -0.79 20.49 5.00
C GLU A 170 -1.43 19.22 4.42
N VAL A 171 -0.60 18.22 4.09
CA VAL A 171 -1.07 16.95 3.52
C VAL A 171 -1.91 16.16 4.53
N LYS A 172 -1.48 16.15 5.79
CA LYS A 172 -2.25 15.55 6.89
C LYS A 172 -3.66 16.14 6.98
N ASN A 173 -3.79 17.47 6.95
CA ASN A 173 -5.08 18.14 7.04
C ASN A 173 -5.97 17.88 5.82
N LYS A 174 -5.40 17.76 4.60
CA LYS A 174 -6.16 17.35 3.41
C LYS A 174 -6.75 15.95 3.59
N ILE A 175 -5.92 14.98 3.98
CA ILE A 175 -6.35 13.59 4.22
C ILE A 175 -7.41 13.53 5.34
N LEU A 176 -7.20 14.23 6.45
CA LEU A 176 -8.16 14.28 7.56
C LEU A 176 -9.48 14.91 7.13
N SER A 177 -9.46 15.93 6.27
CA SER A 177 -10.67 16.56 5.74
C SER A 177 -11.47 15.59 4.87
N SER A 178 -10.80 14.83 3.99
CA SER A 178 -11.46 13.80 3.18
C SER A 178 -12.03 12.65 4.02
N LEU A 179 -11.29 12.20 5.04
CA LEU A 179 -11.79 11.18 5.98
C LEU A 179 -12.98 11.69 6.80
N LYS A 180 -13.01 12.98 7.15
CA LYS A 180 -14.16 13.60 7.80
C LYS A 180 -15.41 13.55 6.92
N VAL A 181 -15.28 13.86 5.62
CA VAL A 181 -16.38 13.74 4.66
C VAL A 181 -16.91 12.30 4.61
N ALA A 182 -16.02 11.29 4.62
CA ALA A 182 -16.45 9.89 4.71
C ALA A 182 -17.14 9.57 6.03
N LEU A 183 -16.61 10.03 7.17
CA LEU A 183 -17.24 9.85 8.48
C LEU A 183 -18.66 10.43 8.51
N ASP A 184 -18.84 11.66 8.04
CA ASP A 184 -20.15 12.34 8.04
C ASP A 184 -21.19 11.67 7.11
N LYS A 185 -20.74 10.93 6.09
CA LYS A 185 -21.61 10.20 5.14
C LYS A 185 -22.00 8.81 5.62
N TYR A 186 -21.10 8.11 6.33
CA TYR A 186 -21.23 6.67 6.59
C TYR A 186 -21.24 6.29 8.09
N ASN A 187 -21.16 7.24 9.02
CA ASN A 187 -21.25 7.03 10.48
C ASN A 187 -22.25 7.96 11.15
#